data_AF-A0A0C1UQN7-F1
#
_entry.id   AF-A0A0C1UQN7-F1
#
_cell.length_a   1.000
_cell.length_b   1.000
_cell.length_c   1.000
_cell.angle_alpha   90.00
_cell.angle_beta   90.00
_cell.angle_gamma   90.00
#
_symmetry.space_group_name_H-M   'P 1'
#
loop_
_entity.id
_entity.type
_entity.pdbx_description
1 polymer ?
#
loop_
_entity_poly.entity_id
_entity_poly.type
_entity_poly.pdbx_seq_one_letter_code
_entity_poly.pdbx_strand_id
1 'polypeptide(L)'
;MTKTLDRKKPFKRFAKVVAANQLQGVPEGTPGKVKLANGITWNRYWVDFENGITIGSIDHDDLAHEKDWPQFKIDRENSLEEAALESEAAEGDESSDEGSGGSSNPYGVPEHLLERSRAARASLSG
;
A
#
# COMPACT_ATOMS: atom_id res chain seq x y z
N MET A 1 -2.58 -7.26 -23.33
CA MET A 1 -3.79 -6.97 -22.52
C MET A 1 -3.37 -6.95 -21.06
N THR A 2 -3.32 -5.77 -20.44
CA THR A 2 -3.07 -5.63 -19.00
C THR A 2 -4.29 -6.18 -18.25
N LYS A 3 -4.10 -7.28 -17.53
CA LYS A 3 -5.19 -7.88 -16.76
C LYS A 3 -5.28 -7.13 -15.44
N THR A 4 -6.33 -6.33 -15.25
CA THR A 4 -6.60 -5.65 -13.98
C THR A 4 -6.62 -6.69 -12.86
N LEU A 5 -5.64 -6.61 -11.96
CA LEU A 5 -5.51 -7.51 -10.81
C LEU A 5 -6.56 -7.14 -9.77
N ASP A 6 -7.55 -8.01 -9.56
CA ASP A 6 -8.52 -7.82 -8.48
C ASP A 6 -7.93 -8.30 -7.15
N ARG A 7 -7.18 -7.40 -6.52
CA ARG A 7 -6.51 -7.60 -5.23
C ARG A 7 -7.45 -7.65 -4.03
N LYS A 8 -8.76 -7.41 -4.21
CA LYS A 8 -9.73 -7.42 -3.11
C LYS A 8 -10.52 -8.72 -3.03
N LYS A 9 -10.30 -9.63 -3.98
CA LYS A 9 -11.03 -10.87 -4.06
C LYS A 9 -10.53 -11.85 -2.98
N PRO A 10 -11.40 -12.31 -2.07
CA PRO A 10 -10.98 -13.22 -1.01
C PRO A 10 -10.45 -14.55 -1.58
N PHE A 11 -9.40 -15.08 -0.95
CA PHE A 11 -8.82 -16.36 -1.36
C PHE A 11 -9.73 -17.52 -0.96
N LYS A 12 -9.93 -18.45 -1.88
CA LYS A 12 -10.65 -19.70 -1.59
C LYS A 12 -9.73 -20.72 -0.93
N ARG A 13 -10.31 -21.69 -0.22
CA ARG A 13 -9.59 -22.87 0.25
C ARG A 13 -8.90 -23.57 -0.93
N PHE A 14 -7.66 -24.01 -0.70
CA PHE A 14 -6.76 -24.63 -1.67
C PHE A 14 -6.33 -23.73 -2.83
N ALA A 15 -6.61 -22.42 -2.78
CA ALA A 15 -6.06 -21.47 -3.73
C ALA A 15 -4.53 -21.45 -3.63
N LYS A 16 -3.89 -21.33 -4.79
CA LYS A 16 -2.46 -21.08 -4.90
C LYS A 16 -2.19 -19.58 -4.75
N VAL A 17 -1.27 -19.27 -3.85
CA VAL A 17 -0.89 -17.92 -3.46
C VAL A 17 0.62 -17.81 -3.41
N VAL A 18 1.11 -16.59 -3.38
CA VAL A 18 2.53 -16.25 -3.23
C VAL A 18 2.63 -15.20 -2.13
N ALA A 19 3.66 -15.29 -1.29
CA ALA A 19 3.96 -14.27 -0.29
C ALA A 19 4.31 -12.95 -0.99
N ALA A 20 3.47 -11.92 -0.83
CA ALA A 20 3.70 -10.61 -1.44
C ALA A 20 4.68 -9.75 -0.63
N ASN A 21 4.80 -10.03 0.67
CA ASN A 21 5.73 -9.40 1.58
C ASN A 21 6.60 -10.46 2.26
N GLN A 22 7.70 -10.04 2.85
CA GLN A 22 8.52 -10.88 3.71
C GLN A 22 7.73 -11.26 4.97
N LEU A 23 7.45 -12.54 5.16
CA LEU A 23 6.78 -13.07 6.34
C LEU A 23 7.78 -13.80 7.25
N GLN A 24 7.35 -14.13 8.47
CA GLN A 24 8.18 -14.81 9.48
C GLN A 24 8.71 -16.15 8.95
N GLY A 25 9.97 -16.18 8.56
CA GLY A 25 10.64 -17.35 7.98
C GLY A 25 10.28 -17.66 6.51
N VAL A 26 9.40 -16.89 5.88
CA VAL A 26 8.95 -17.09 4.49
C VAL A 26 9.38 -15.89 3.66
N PRO A 27 10.37 -16.05 2.76
CA PRO A 27 10.76 -15.01 1.81
C PRO A 27 9.60 -14.51 0.96
N GLU A 28 9.66 -13.24 0.57
CA GLU A 28 8.79 -12.74 -0.50
C GLU A 28 8.94 -13.60 -1.76
N GLY A 29 7.84 -13.82 -2.47
CA GLY A 29 7.81 -14.64 -3.68
C GLY A 29 7.70 -16.14 -3.40
N THR A 30 7.67 -16.56 -2.13
CA THR A 30 7.51 -18.00 -1.81
C THR A 30 6.09 -18.44 -2.16
N PRO A 31 5.94 -19.47 -3.02
CA PRO A 31 4.63 -20.05 -3.32
C PRO A 31 4.07 -20.80 -2.12
N GLY A 32 2.75 -20.78 -2.00
CA GLY A 32 2.02 -21.44 -0.93
C GLY A 32 0.60 -21.79 -1.32
N LYS A 33 -0.06 -22.54 -0.44
CA LYS A 33 -1.42 -23.03 -0.62
C LYS A 33 -2.28 -22.70 0.58
N VAL A 34 -3.42 -22.07 0.34
CA VAL A 34 -4.38 -21.72 1.41
C VAL A 34 -5.03 -23.00 1.95
N LYS A 35 -4.82 -23.30 3.23
CA LYS A 35 -5.51 -24.39 3.93
C LYS A 35 -6.88 -23.99 4.44
N LEU A 36 -6.97 -22.77 4.96
CA LEU A 36 -8.16 -22.24 5.59
C LEU A 36 -8.26 -20.75 5.25
N ALA A 37 -9.45 -20.33 4.87
CA ALA A 37 -9.82 -18.93 4.78
C ALA A 37 -10.85 -18.71 5.88
N ASN A 38 -10.51 -17.91 6.87
CA ASN A 38 -11.39 -17.54 7.98
C ASN A 38 -11.66 -16.05 7.93
N GLY A 39 -12.91 -15.63 8.07
CA GLY A 39 -13.27 -14.22 8.00
C GLY A 39 -14.62 -13.97 7.35
N ILE A 40 -15.46 -13.20 8.04
CA ILE A 40 -16.70 -12.64 7.48
C ILE A 40 -16.49 -11.15 7.13
N THR A 41 -15.77 -10.43 7.99
CA THR A 41 -15.41 -9.01 7.79
C THR A 41 -13.90 -8.81 7.63
N TRP A 42 -13.07 -9.59 8.33
CA TRP A 42 -11.61 -9.58 8.21
C TRP A 42 -11.12 -10.93 7.72
N ASN A 43 -10.47 -10.93 6.56
CA ASN A 43 -9.99 -12.16 5.95
C ASN A 43 -8.62 -12.54 6.53
N ARG A 44 -8.58 -13.65 7.27
CA ARG A 44 -7.36 -14.29 7.77
C ARG A 44 -7.15 -15.64 7.12
N TYR A 45 -5.94 -15.86 6.65
CA TYR A 45 -5.58 -17.04 5.91
C TYR A 45 -4.59 -17.90 6.69
N TRP A 46 -4.79 -19.22 6.57
CA TRP A 46 -3.79 -20.21 6.90
C TRP A 46 -3.16 -20.70 5.61
N VAL A 47 -1.86 -20.52 5.46
CA VAL A 47 -1.13 -20.88 4.25
C VAL A 47 -0.01 -21.84 4.61
N ASP A 48 0.05 -22.96 3.89
CA ASP A 48 1.23 -23.83 3.86
C ASP A 48 2.12 -23.34 2.73
N PHE A 49 3.33 -22.89 3.05
CA PHE A 49 4.33 -22.50 2.06
C PHE A 49 5.21 -23.68 1.65
N GLU A 50 5.76 -23.62 0.45
CA GLU A 50 6.63 -24.68 -0.08
C GLU A 50 7.96 -24.81 0.69
N ASN A 51 8.36 -23.77 1.43
CA ASN A 51 9.50 -23.82 2.33
C ASN A 51 9.26 -24.68 3.60
N GLY A 52 8.06 -25.28 3.73
CA GLY A 52 7.70 -26.15 4.85
C GLY A 52 7.15 -25.41 6.07
N ILE A 53 6.96 -24.08 5.99
CA ILE A 53 6.41 -23.27 7.08
C ILE A 53 4.90 -23.08 6.85
N THR A 54 4.13 -23.31 7.90
CA THR A 54 2.69 -23.00 7.94
C THR A 54 2.46 -21.77 8.80
N ILE A 55 1.78 -20.75 8.25
CA ILE A 55 1.41 -19.53 9.00
C ILE A 55 -0.12 -19.41 9.03
N GLY A 56 -0.68 -19.26 10.24
CA GLY A 56 -2.13 -19.24 10.49
C GLY A 56 -2.75 -17.85 10.69
N SER A 57 -2.02 -16.78 10.40
CA SER A 57 -2.42 -15.40 10.70
C SER A 57 -1.97 -14.44 9.60
N ILE A 58 -2.26 -14.78 8.35
CA ILE A 58 -1.86 -13.91 7.24
C ILE A 58 -3.06 -13.07 6.81
N ASP A 59 -2.82 -11.77 6.67
CA ASP A 59 -3.81 -10.83 6.17
C ASP A 59 -3.92 -10.92 4.65
N HIS A 60 -4.97 -10.32 4.10
CA HIS A 60 -5.20 -10.38 2.65
C HIS A 60 -4.12 -9.68 1.85
N ASP A 61 -3.61 -8.56 2.37
CA ASP A 61 -2.65 -7.70 1.67
C ASP A 61 -1.24 -8.30 1.58
N ASP A 62 -0.94 -9.30 2.41
CA ASP A 62 0.34 -10.00 2.44
C ASP A 62 0.43 -11.16 1.43
N LEU A 63 -0.65 -11.45 0.73
CA LEU A 63 -0.74 -12.55 -0.22
C LEU A 63 -1.14 -12.04 -1.60
N ALA A 64 -0.47 -12.57 -2.62
CA ALA A 64 -0.84 -12.41 -4.01
C ALA A 64 -1.33 -13.75 -4.58
N HIS A 65 -2.19 -13.71 -5.59
CA HIS A 65 -2.47 -14.90 -6.38
C HIS A 65 -1.24 -15.29 -7.21
N GLU A 66 -0.90 -16.58 -7.26
CA GLU A 66 0.25 -17.09 -8.03
C GLU A 66 0.19 -16.67 -9.51
N LYS A 67 -1.00 -16.67 -10.12
CA LYS A 67 -1.21 -16.27 -11.51
C LYS A 67 -0.93 -14.78 -11.77
N ASP A 68 -1.10 -13.98 -10.74
CA ASP A 68 -1.03 -12.53 -10.77
C ASP A 68 0.34 -12.03 -10.28
N TRP A 69 1.16 -12.91 -9.70
CA TRP A 69 2.49 -12.62 -9.19
C TRP A 69 3.46 -12.01 -10.22
N PRO A 70 3.51 -12.46 -11.49
CA PRO A 70 4.38 -11.83 -12.48
C PRO A 70 4.01 -10.37 -12.74
N GLN A 71 2.70 -10.08 -12.76
CA GLN A 71 2.19 -8.73 -12.96
C GLN A 71 2.38 -7.87 -11.71
N PHE A 72 2.26 -8.46 -10.52
CA PHE A 72 2.55 -7.77 -9.26
C PHE A 72 4.00 -7.28 -9.18
N LYS A 73 4.98 -8.04 -9.69
CA LYS A 73 6.37 -7.59 -9.74
C LYS A 73 6.55 -6.40 -10.67
N ILE A 74 5.88 -6.40 -11.83
CA ILE A 74 5.91 -5.30 -12.80
C ILE A 74 5.23 -4.05 -12.23
N ASP A 75 4.08 -4.20 -11.57
CA ASP A 75 3.36 -3.07 -10.97
C ASP A 75 4.12 -2.51 -9.74
N ARG A 76 4.80 -3.36 -8.96
CA ARG A 76 5.68 -2.94 -7.86
C ARG A 76 6.93 -2.22 -8.38
N GLU A 77 7.55 -2.72 -9.45
CA GLU A 77 8.68 -2.05 -10.10
C GLU A 77 8.27 -0.69 -10.67
N ASN A 78 7.17 -0.61 -11.41
CA ASN A 78 6.64 0.65 -11.94
C ASN A 78 6.26 1.64 -10.82
N SER A 79 5.66 1.18 -9.72
CA SER A 79 5.30 2.09 -8.60
C SER A 79 6.50 2.54 -7.79
N LEU A 80 7.56 1.73 -7.69
CA LEU A 80 8.83 2.15 -7.10
C LEU A 80 9.55 3.14 -8.02
N GLU A 81 9.51 2.93 -9.33
CA GLU A 81 10.04 3.88 -10.31
C GLU A 81 9.26 5.19 -10.32
N GLU A 82 7.92 5.17 -10.24
CA GLU A 82 7.09 6.38 -10.12
C GLU A 82 7.32 7.09 -8.78
N ALA A 83 7.45 6.37 -7.67
CA ALA A 83 7.77 6.97 -6.37
C ALA A 83 9.20 7.54 -6.33
N ALA A 84 10.16 6.90 -6.99
CA ALA A 84 11.51 7.43 -7.17
C ALA A 84 11.48 8.69 -8.04
N LEU A 85 10.75 8.68 -9.16
CA LEU A 85 10.58 9.83 -10.05
C LEU A 85 9.88 11.00 -9.34
N GLU A 86 8.90 10.72 -8.47
CA GLU A 86 8.21 11.72 -7.65
C GLU A 86 9.12 12.27 -6.54
N SER A 87 10.00 11.45 -5.96
CA SER A 87 11.04 11.93 -5.05
C SER A 87 12.13 12.76 -5.75
N GLU A 88 12.50 12.44 -6.99
CA GLU A 88 13.44 13.22 -7.80
C GLU A 88 12.80 14.50 -8.36
N ALA A 89 11.50 14.51 -8.64
CA ALA A 89 10.75 15.71 -9.02
C ALA A 89 10.57 16.69 -7.85
N ALA A 90 10.55 16.19 -6.59
CA ALA A 90 10.50 17.03 -5.40
C ALA A 90 11.85 17.67 -5.04
N GLU A 91 12.98 17.10 -5.48
CA GLU A 91 14.33 17.64 -5.24
C GLU A 91 14.80 18.62 -6.34
N GLY A 92 14.00 18.85 -7.38
CA GLY A 92 14.32 19.72 -8.51
C GLY A 92 13.82 21.17 -8.42
N ASP A 93 13.16 21.56 -7.34
CA ASP A 93 12.56 22.90 -7.16
C ASP A 93 13.33 23.73 -6.10
N GLU A 94 14.64 23.84 -6.25
CA GLU A 94 15.44 24.83 -5.53
C GLU A 94 16.11 25.81 -6.52
N SER A 95 15.42 26.92 -6.85
CA SER A 95 16.00 28.27 -6.85
C SER A 95 15.02 29.36 -7.30
N SER A 96 14.86 30.38 -6.43
CA SER A 96 14.53 31.82 -6.66
C SER A 96 13.13 32.17 -7.18
N ASP A 97 12.33 33.10 -6.62
CA ASP A 97 12.63 34.35 -5.89
C ASP A 97 11.37 34.87 -5.14
N GLU A 98 11.59 35.86 -4.27
CA GLU A 98 10.86 36.30 -3.07
C GLU A 98 9.42 36.86 -3.19
N GLY A 99 8.64 36.68 -2.10
CA GLY A 99 7.30 37.25 -1.94
C GLY A 99 6.68 37.13 -0.53
N SER A 100 7.38 37.66 0.48
CA SER A 100 6.91 38.09 1.82
C SER A 100 5.41 37.90 2.19
N GLY A 101 5.13 37.04 3.18
CA GLY A 101 3.85 37.03 3.90
C GLY A 101 3.71 35.86 4.89
N GLY A 102 4.33 35.98 6.07
CA GLY A 102 4.45 34.89 7.03
C GLY A 102 3.13 34.24 7.48
N SER A 103 3.10 32.92 7.43
CA SER A 103 2.35 32.07 8.36
C SER A 103 3.07 30.73 8.42
N SER A 104 3.89 30.54 9.46
CA SER A 104 4.60 29.28 9.69
C SER A 104 3.60 28.12 9.70
N ASN A 105 3.67 27.27 8.70
CA ASN A 105 2.94 26.00 8.64
C ASN A 105 3.93 24.87 8.95
N PRO A 106 4.42 24.73 10.21
CA PRO A 106 5.53 23.82 10.54
C PRO A 106 5.17 22.34 10.38
N TYR A 107 3.91 22.01 10.09
CA TYR A 107 3.39 20.66 10.00
C TYR A 107 3.02 20.24 8.56
N GLY A 108 3.33 21.06 7.54
CA GLY A 108 3.07 20.71 6.14
C GLY A 108 1.59 20.51 5.80
N VAL A 109 0.70 21.19 6.52
CA VAL A 109 -0.76 21.04 6.34
C VAL A 109 -1.19 21.71 5.04
N PRO A 110 -1.94 21.03 4.15
CA PRO A 110 -2.45 21.62 2.92
C PRO A 110 -3.31 22.88 3.13
N GLU A 111 -3.08 23.91 2.32
CA GLU A 111 -3.70 25.25 2.46
C GLU A 111 -5.23 25.24 2.56
N HIS A 112 -5.91 24.37 1.79
CA HIS A 112 -7.36 24.29 1.81
C HIS A 112 -7.94 23.86 3.18
N LEU A 113 -7.14 23.19 4.03
CA LEU A 113 -7.53 22.84 5.39
C LEU A 113 -7.32 24.01 6.37
N LEU A 114 -6.25 24.78 6.18
CA LEU A 114 -5.99 25.99 6.95
C LEU A 114 -7.10 27.01 6.72
N GLU A 115 -7.53 27.18 5.47
CA GLU A 115 -8.61 28.10 5.11
C GLU A 115 -9.95 27.70 5.73
N ARG A 116 -10.30 26.40 5.68
CA ARG A 116 -11.48 25.85 6.37
C ARG A 116 -11.44 26.07 7.88
N SER A 117 -10.27 25.87 8.50
CA SER A 117 -10.11 26.08 9.94
C SER A 117 -10.23 27.56 10.33
N ARG A 118 -9.72 28.47 9.50
CA ARG A 118 -9.84 29.91 9.69
C ARG A 118 -11.31 30.36 9.56
N ALA A 119 -12.03 29.84 8.57
CA ALA A 119 -13.46 30.10 8.38
C ALA A 119 -14.31 29.60 9.57
N ALA A 120 -14.05 28.40 10.08
CA ALA A 120 -14.75 27.86 11.24
C ALA A 120 -14.51 28.67 12.52
N ARG A 121 -13.27 29.15 12.73
CA ARG A 121 -12.94 30.03 13.87
C ARG A 121 -13.60 31.40 13.74
N ALA A 122 -13.67 31.95 12.53
CA ALA A 122 -14.37 33.21 12.28
C ALA A 122 -15.87 33.10 12.60
N SER A 123 -16.50 31.95 12.32
CA SER A 123 -17.91 31.72 12.71
C SER A 123 -18.13 31.52 14.21
N LEU A 124 -17.12 31.09 14.96
CA LEU A 124 -17.22 30.89 16.41
C LEU A 124 -16.90 32.16 17.22
N SER A 125 -16.23 33.13 16.60
CA SER A 125 -15.84 34.40 17.22
C SER A 125 -16.81 35.57 16.89
N GLY A 126 -17.94 35.26 16.24
CA GLY A 126 -19.04 36.20 15.98
C GLY A 126 -20.15 36.11 17.01
#